data_AF-A0A3E0MW85-F1
#
_entry.id   AF-A0A3E0MW85-F1
#
_cell.length_a   1.000
_cell.length_b   1.000
_cell.length_c   1.000
_cell.angle_alpha   90.00
_cell.angle_beta   90.00
_cell.angle_gamma   90.00
#
_symmetry.space_group_name_H-M   'P 1'
#
loop_
_entity.id
_entity.type
_entity.pdbx_description
1 polymer ?
#
loop_
_entity_poly.entity_id
_entity_poly.type
_entity_poly.pdbx_seq_one_letter_code
_entity_poly.pdbx_strand_id
1 'polypeptide(L)' 'MNFSRSKLLLAAVACLSPLASAEAPFPSTYEVPPHNPTLITNATVLTGDGQRLDGASVYFANGKIVEVSNSTPVVGADTR' A
#
# COMPACT_ATOMS: atom_id res chain seq x y z
N MET A 1 57.44 37.78 -14.40
CA MET A 1 57.08 38.63 -15.55
C MET A 1 56.04 37.93 -16.41
N ASN A 2 54.78 38.06 -15.96
CA ASN A 2 53.52 38.28 -16.67
C ASN A 2 53.52 38.21 -18.20
N PHE A 3 52.69 37.30 -18.76
CA PHE A 3 51.86 37.47 -19.98
C PHE A 3 50.73 36.42 -19.88
N SER A 4 49.51 36.75 -19.45
CA SER A 4 48.38 37.39 -20.18
C SER A 4 47.38 36.38 -20.76
N ARG A 5 46.20 36.35 -20.11
CA ARG A 5 44.82 36.22 -20.67
C ARG A 5 44.46 35.00 -21.52
N SER A 6 43.59 34.14 -21.00
CA SER A 6 42.33 33.81 -21.70
C SER A 6 41.32 33.15 -20.75
N LYS A 7 40.19 33.82 -20.53
CA LYS A 7 38.97 33.18 -20.00
C LYS A 7 38.31 32.47 -21.16
N LEU A 8 38.07 31.17 -21.05
CA LEU A 8 36.94 30.54 -21.73
C LEU A 8 36.38 29.45 -20.82
N LEU A 9 35.34 29.84 -20.06
CA LEU A 9 34.38 28.90 -19.52
C LEU A 9 33.73 28.16 -20.69
N LEU A 10 33.88 26.84 -20.75
CA LEU A 10 32.98 25.99 -21.52
C LEU A 10 32.22 25.14 -20.51
N ALA A 11 31.04 25.63 -20.12
CA ALA A 11 30.07 24.85 -19.37
C ALA A 11 29.59 23.71 -20.27
N ALA A 12 29.98 22.48 -19.94
CA ALA A 12 29.32 21.30 -20.48
C ALA A 12 27.94 21.23 -19.81
N VAL A 13 26.93 21.79 -20.48
CA VAL A 13 25.53 21.57 -20.13
C VAL A 13 25.29 20.06 -20.28
N ALA A 14 25.15 19.39 -19.14
CA ALA A 14 24.70 18.01 -19.09
C ALA A 14 23.37 17.93 -19.83
N CYS A 15 23.28 17.09 -20.85
CA CYS A 15 22.00 16.67 -21.42
C CYS A 15 21.21 15.89 -20.36
N LEU A 16 20.59 16.60 -19.42
CA LEU A 16 19.44 16.09 -18.67
C LEU A 16 18.22 16.28 -19.57
N SER A 17 18.09 15.38 -20.55
CA SER A 17 16.79 15.16 -21.17
C SER A 17 15.86 14.62 -20.08
N PRO A 18 14.66 15.18 -19.87
CA PRO A 18 13.67 14.48 -19.07
C PRO A 18 13.36 13.19 -19.82
N LEU A 19 13.62 12.05 -19.17
CA LEU A 19 12.99 10.80 -19.58
C LEU A 19 11.50 11.06 -19.44
N ALA A 20 10.82 11.36 -20.56
CA ALA A 20 9.38 11.45 -20.58
C ALA A 20 8.88 10.06 -20.15
N SER A 21 8.47 9.94 -18.89
CA SER A 21 7.74 8.78 -18.41
C SER A 21 6.52 8.68 -19.29
N ALA A 22 6.51 7.72 -20.22
CA ALA A 22 5.33 7.40 -20.99
C ALA A 22 4.22 7.10 -19.97
N GLU A 23 3.19 7.93 -19.95
CA GLU A 23 2.01 7.71 -19.11
C GLU A 23 1.57 6.26 -19.32
N ALA A 24 1.40 5.49 -18.23
CA ALA A 24 0.99 4.11 -18.34
C ALA A 24 -0.35 4.09 -19.11
N PRO A 25 -0.46 3.37 -20.24
CA PRO A 25 -1.73 3.32 -20.96
C PRO A 25 -2.77 2.69 -20.03
N PHE A 26 -3.89 3.40 -19.84
CA PHE A 26 -4.97 3.05 -18.90
C PHE A 26 -4.53 3.06 -17.42
N PRO A 27 -4.18 4.23 -16.86
CA PRO A 27 -3.82 4.31 -15.45
C PRO A 27 -5.02 3.87 -14.60
N SER A 28 -4.75 3.07 -13.57
CA SER A 28 -5.78 2.67 -12.62
C SER A 28 -6.30 3.92 -11.90
N THR A 29 -7.62 4.10 -11.88
CA THR A 29 -8.31 5.17 -11.14
C THR A 29 -8.85 4.71 -9.79
N TYR A 30 -8.52 3.49 -9.40
CA TYR A 30 -8.99 2.91 -8.15
C TYR A 30 -8.24 3.51 -6.97
N GLU A 31 -8.99 4.09 -6.05
CA GLU A 31 -8.52 4.51 -4.73
C GLU A 31 -9.20 3.64 -3.66
N VAL A 32 -8.40 3.16 -2.71
CA VAL A 32 -8.90 2.34 -1.60
C VAL A 32 -9.73 3.24 -0.68
N PRO A 33 -11.04 2.96 -0.46
CA PRO A 33 -11.84 3.72 0.48
C PRO A 33 -11.38 3.49 1.93
N PRO A 34 -11.70 4.40 2.87
CA PRO A 34 -11.46 4.15 4.28
C PRO A 34 -12.27 2.92 4.75
N HIS A 35 -11.63 2.09 5.57
CA HIS A 35 -12.21 0.86 6.10
C HIS A 35 -12.30 0.93 7.61
N ASN A 36 -13.52 0.90 8.14
CA ASN A 36 -13.73 0.76 9.58
C ASN A 36 -13.43 -0.68 10.02
N PRO A 37 -12.81 -0.87 11.20
CA PRO A 37 -12.65 -2.21 11.74
C PRO A 37 -14.00 -2.90 11.90
N THR A 38 -14.06 -4.16 11.49
CA THR A 38 -15.32 -4.92 11.42
C THR A 38 -15.10 -6.29 12.03
N LEU A 39 -15.99 -6.68 12.94
CA LEU A 39 -15.97 -8.01 13.55
C LEU A 39 -17.18 -8.82 13.07
N ILE A 40 -16.93 -9.96 12.44
CA ILE A 40 -17.95 -10.97 12.18
C ILE A 40 -17.88 -12.00 13.31
N THR A 41 -18.99 -12.25 14.00
CA THR A 41 -19.06 -13.19 15.14
C THR A 41 -19.97 -14.36 14.86
N ASN A 42 -19.75 -15.48 15.55
CA ASN A 42 -20.59 -16.69 15.48
C ASN A 42 -20.77 -17.21 14.05
N ALA A 43 -19.71 -17.13 13.25
CA ALA A 43 -19.69 -17.55 11.87
C ALA A 43 -19.25 -19.01 11.73
N THR A 44 -19.73 -19.66 10.68
CA THR A 44 -19.03 -20.81 10.09
C THR A 44 -18.03 -20.29 9.08
N VAL A 45 -16.74 -20.50 9.33
CA VAL A 45 -15.64 -20.02 8.47
C VAL A 45 -15.04 -21.20 7.71
N LEU A 46 -14.91 -21.04 6.40
CA LEU A 46 -14.18 -21.97 5.52
C LEU A 46 -12.90 -21.26 5.07
N THR A 47 -11.74 -21.78 5.49
CA THR A 47 -10.43 -21.08 5.38
C THR A 47 -9.74 -21.24 4.03
N GLY A 48 -10.25 -22.13 3.17
CA GLY A 48 -9.70 -22.37 1.82
C GLY A 48 -8.54 -23.35 1.76
N ASP A 49 -7.95 -23.73 2.90
CA ASP A 49 -6.96 -24.81 3.04
C ASP A 49 -7.60 -26.17 3.39
N GLY A 50 -8.92 -26.26 3.32
CA GLY A 50 -9.70 -27.44 3.66
C GLY A 50 -10.21 -27.47 5.11
N GLN A 51 -9.83 -26.51 5.95
CA GLN A 51 -10.39 -26.41 7.31
C GLN A 51 -11.75 -25.68 7.34
N ARG A 52 -12.51 -26.03 8.38
CA ARG A 52 -13.79 -25.41 8.76
C ARG A 52 -13.75 -25.07 10.24
N LEU A 53 -14.16 -23.86 10.59
CA LEU A 53 -14.30 -23.39 11.97
C LEU A 53 -15.75 -23.03 12.23
N ASP A 54 -16.35 -23.62 13.26
CA ASP A 54 -17.74 -23.36 13.66
C ASP A 54 -17.81 -22.43 14.88
N GLY A 55 -18.74 -21.47 14.85
CA GLY A 55 -18.88 -20.47 15.92
C GLY A 55 -17.68 -19.52 16.02
N ALA A 56 -16.92 -19.35 14.96
CA ALA A 56 -15.72 -18.54 14.93
C ALA A 56 -16.03 -17.04 14.75
N SER A 57 -15.02 -16.23 15.04
CA SER A 57 -14.98 -14.81 14.78
C SER A 57 -13.90 -14.47 13.77
N VAL A 58 -14.17 -13.48 12.92
CA VAL A 58 -13.22 -12.95 11.93
C VAL A 58 -13.12 -11.44 12.12
N TYR A 59 -11.93 -10.97 12.46
CA TYR A 59 -11.67 -9.55 12.65
C TYR A 59 -10.94 -8.96 11.44
N PHE A 60 -11.50 -7.88 10.90
CA PHE A 60 -10.95 -7.11 9.80
C PHE A 60 -10.48 -5.74 10.29
N ALA A 61 -9.26 -5.36 9.92
CA ALA A 61 -8.72 -4.02 10.18
C ALA A 61 -7.76 -3.62 9.04
N ASN A 62 -7.75 -2.32 8.70
CA ASN A 62 -6.87 -1.77 7.66
C ASN A 62 -6.94 -2.52 6.31
N GLY A 63 -8.15 -2.97 5.92
CA GLY A 63 -8.37 -3.72 4.68
C GLY A 63 -7.79 -5.15 4.69
N LYS A 64 -7.45 -5.70 5.86
CA LYS A 64 -6.89 -7.06 6.02
C LYS A 64 -7.66 -7.86 7.06
N ILE A 65 -7.60 -9.19 6.93
CA ILE A 65 -7.96 -10.11 8.02
C ILE A 65 -6.79 -10.12 8.99
N VAL A 66 -7.05 -9.76 10.24
CA VAL A 66 -6.03 -9.73 11.30
C VAL A 66 -6.10 -10.93 12.22
N GLU A 67 -7.30 -11.50 12.40
CA GLU A 67 -7.51 -12.68 13.24
C GLU A 67 -8.69 -13.52 12.74
N VAL A 68 -8.56 -14.84 12.87
CA VAL A 68 -9.64 -15.83 12.73
C VAL A 68 -9.53 -16.78 13.93
N SER A 69 -10.54 -16.83 14.79
CA SER A 69 -10.48 -17.66 16.01
C SER A 69 -11.86 -18.11 16.50
N ASN A 70 -11.92 -19.23 17.24
CA ASN A 70 -13.14 -19.66 17.95
C ASN A 70 -13.32 -18.99 19.32
N SER A 71 -12.43 -18.07 19.66
CA SER A 71 -12.43 -17.29 20.90
C SER A 71 -12.93 -15.87 20.65
N THR A 72 -13.16 -15.11 21.70
CA THR A 72 -13.44 -13.67 21.59
C THR A 72 -12.16 -12.94 21.17
N PRO A 73 -12.10 -12.34 19.97
CA PRO A 73 -10.91 -11.64 19.51
C PRO A 73 -10.74 -10.31 20.25
N VAL A 74 -9.49 -9.86 20.35
CA VAL A 74 -9.17 -8.54 20.92
C VAL A 74 -9.36 -7.49 19.83
N VAL A 75 -10.38 -6.64 19.98
CA VAL A 75 -10.76 -5.64 18.97
C VAL A 75 -10.55 -4.21 19.45
N GLY A 76 -10.32 -3.29 18.51
CA GLY A 76 -10.23 -1.86 18.79
C GLY A 76 -11.57 -1.24 19.20
N ALA A 77 -11.53 -0.11 19.91
CA ALA A 77 -12.72 0.57 20.43
C ALA A 77 -13.66 1.12 19.34
N ASP A 78 -13.17 1.27 18.11
CA ASP A 78 -13.87 1.75 16.93
C ASP A 78 -14.46 0.62 16.06
N THR A 79 -14.43 -0.61 16.56
CA THR A 79 -14.94 -1.79 15.84
C THR A 79 -16.46 -1.77 15.77
N ARG A 80 -16.97 -2.00 14.56
CA ARG A 80 -18.39 -2.24 14.30
C ARG A 80 -18.80 -3.68 14.55
#